data_AF-A0A447MZY9-F1
#
_entry.id   AF-A0A447MZY9-F1
#
_cell.length_a   1.000
_cell.length_b   1.000
_cell.length_c   1.000
_cell.angle_alpha   90.00
_cell.angle_beta   90.00
_cell.angle_gamma   90.00
#
_symmetry.space_group_name_H-M   'P 1'
#
loop_
_entity.id
_entity.type
_entity.pdbx_description
1 polymer ?
#
loop_
_entity_poly.entity_id
_entity_poly.type
_entity_poly.pdbx_seq_one_letter_code
_entity_poly.pdbx_strand_id
1 'polypeptide(L)'
;MDGMNVVGDLFGEGKMFLPQVVKSARVMKQAVAYLEPFIEASKEKGSSNGKMVIATVKGDVHDIGKNIVGVVLQCNNYEIVDLGVMVPAEKILRTAREVNADLIGLSGLITPSLDEMVNVAKEMERQGFTIPLLIGGATTSKAHTAVKIEQNYSGPTVYVQNASRTVGVVAALLSDTQRDDFVARTRKEYETVRIQHARKKPRTPPVTLEAARDNDLAFDWERYTPPVAHRLGVQEVEASIETLRNYIDWTPFFMTWSLAGKYPRILEDEVVGVEAQRLFKDANDMLDKLSAEKLLNPRGVVGLFPANRVG
;
A
#
# COMPACT_ATOMS: atom_id res chain seq x y z
N MET A 1 -1.55 0.63 -27.70
CA MET A 1 -1.02 1.19 -26.43
C MET A 1 -0.90 2.71 -26.45
N ASP A 2 -0.88 3.37 -27.62
CA ASP A 2 -0.70 4.82 -27.78
C ASP A 2 -1.57 5.69 -26.86
N GLY A 3 -2.84 5.33 -26.66
CA GLY A 3 -3.72 6.06 -25.73
C GLY A 3 -3.21 6.07 -24.28
N MET A 4 -2.58 4.98 -23.83
CA MET A 4 -1.99 4.91 -22.49
C MET A 4 -0.66 5.66 -22.39
N ASN A 5 0.10 5.79 -23.48
CA ASN A 5 1.29 6.62 -23.51
C ASN A 5 0.93 8.09 -23.27
N VAL A 6 -0.12 8.59 -23.96
CA VAL A 6 -0.63 9.95 -23.74
C VAL A 6 -1.10 10.16 -22.30
N VAL A 7 -1.77 9.18 -21.70
CA VAL A 7 -2.16 9.23 -20.28
C VAL A 7 -0.93 9.30 -19.37
N GLY A 8 0.13 8.55 -19.70
CA GLY A 8 1.41 8.58 -18.99
C GLY A 8 2.09 9.94 -19.06
N ASP A 9 2.17 10.55 -20.25
CA ASP A 9 2.77 11.87 -20.46
C ASP A 9 2.01 12.95 -19.68
N LEU A 10 0.67 12.97 -19.78
CA LEU A 10 -0.16 13.92 -19.04
C LEU A 10 -0.08 13.73 -17.52
N PHE A 11 0.06 12.49 -17.04
CA PHE A 11 0.28 12.20 -15.63
C PHE A 11 1.66 12.68 -15.16
N GLY A 12 2.70 12.49 -15.97
CA GLY A 12 4.05 12.99 -15.69
C GLY A 12 4.14 14.52 -15.66
N GLU A 13 3.37 15.19 -16.52
CA GLU A 13 3.25 16.66 -16.56
C GLU A 13 2.34 17.24 -15.49
N GLY A 14 1.69 16.41 -14.67
CA GLY A 14 0.75 16.87 -13.63
C GLY A 14 -0.58 17.43 -14.18
N LYS A 15 -0.94 17.07 -15.42
CA LYS A 15 -2.21 17.44 -16.08
C LYS A 15 -3.30 16.37 -15.93
N MET A 16 -2.91 15.15 -15.58
CA MET A 16 -3.82 14.07 -15.19
C MET A 16 -3.41 13.50 -13.83
N PHE A 17 -4.40 13.02 -13.06
CA PHE A 17 -4.19 12.46 -11.74
C PHE A 17 -4.74 11.04 -11.64
N LEU A 18 -4.42 10.36 -10.52
CA LEU A 18 -4.74 8.95 -10.32
C LEU A 18 -6.22 8.58 -10.56
N PRO A 19 -7.23 9.37 -10.13
CA PRO A 19 -8.63 9.06 -10.44
C PRO A 19 -8.91 8.88 -11.93
N GLN A 20 -8.30 9.72 -12.77
CA GLN A 20 -8.47 9.67 -14.21
C GLN A 20 -7.66 8.52 -14.81
N VAL A 21 -6.42 8.30 -14.34
CA VAL A 21 -5.58 7.18 -14.80
C VAL A 21 -6.29 5.84 -14.58
N VAL A 22 -6.92 5.65 -13.42
CA VAL A 22 -7.71 4.43 -13.13
C VAL A 22 -8.95 4.35 -14.01
N LYS A 23 -9.63 5.47 -14.29
CA LYS A 23 -10.75 5.51 -15.26
C LYS A 23 -10.29 5.14 -16.68
N SER A 24 -9.12 5.58 -17.12
CA SER A 24 -8.53 5.18 -18.42
C SER A 24 -8.17 3.69 -18.45
N ALA A 25 -7.59 3.17 -17.36
CA ALA A 25 -7.29 1.75 -17.22
C ALA A 25 -8.54 0.87 -17.33
N ARG A 26 -9.68 1.34 -16.83
CA ARG A 26 -10.97 0.64 -16.99
C ARG A 26 -11.36 0.48 -18.46
N VAL A 27 -11.21 1.52 -19.27
CA VAL A 27 -11.49 1.47 -20.72
C VAL A 27 -10.53 0.51 -21.41
N MET A 28 -9.23 0.58 -21.09
CA MET A 28 -8.22 -0.33 -21.62
C MET A 28 -8.56 -1.80 -21.32
N LYS A 29 -8.92 -2.12 -20.07
CA LYS A 29 -9.31 -3.47 -19.67
C LYS A 29 -10.56 -3.97 -20.40
N GLN A 30 -11.57 -3.12 -20.59
CA GLN A 30 -12.76 -3.49 -21.34
C GLN A 30 -12.44 -3.79 -22.81
N ALA A 31 -11.55 -3.01 -23.43
CA ALA A 31 -11.10 -3.27 -24.80
C ALA A 31 -10.32 -4.59 -24.91
N VAL A 32 -9.38 -4.86 -23.99
CA VAL A 32 -8.62 -6.11 -23.97
C VAL A 32 -9.55 -7.30 -23.72
N ALA A 33 -10.46 -7.23 -22.76
CA ALA A 33 -11.41 -8.30 -22.47
C ALA A 33 -12.31 -8.64 -23.67
N TYR A 34 -12.67 -7.65 -24.48
CA TYR A 34 -13.38 -7.89 -25.74
C TYR A 34 -12.51 -8.61 -26.78
N LEU A 35 -11.21 -8.28 -26.84
CA LEU A 35 -10.27 -8.83 -27.81
C LEU A 35 -9.68 -10.18 -27.41
N GLU A 36 -9.69 -10.55 -26.13
CA GLU A 36 -9.11 -11.78 -25.58
C GLU A 36 -9.46 -13.04 -26.40
N PRO A 37 -10.74 -13.34 -26.72
CA PRO A 37 -11.09 -14.52 -27.49
C PRO A 37 -10.47 -14.53 -28.90
N PHE A 38 -10.29 -13.36 -29.51
CA PHE A 38 -9.72 -13.21 -30.84
C PHE A 38 -8.19 -13.34 -30.83
N ILE A 39 -7.54 -12.81 -29.79
CA ILE A 39 -6.09 -12.93 -29.57
C ILE A 39 -5.71 -14.38 -29.27
N GLU A 40 -6.50 -15.09 -28.46
CA GLU A 40 -6.27 -16.52 -28.20
C GLU A 40 -6.43 -17.35 -29.47
N ALA A 41 -7.40 -17.02 -30.31
CA ALA A 41 -7.64 -17.69 -31.59
C ALA A 41 -6.54 -17.41 -32.64
N SER A 42 -5.94 -16.21 -32.63
CA SER A 42 -4.90 -15.82 -33.60
C SER A 42 -3.55 -16.48 -33.37
N LYS A 43 -3.33 -17.10 -32.19
CA LYS A 43 -2.05 -17.69 -31.73
C LYS A 43 -0.87 -16.70 -31.63
N GLU A 44 -1.07 -15.43 -31.95
CA GLU A 44 -0.10 -14.36 -31.71
C GLU A 44 -0.35 -13.78 -30.31
N LYS A 45 0.43 -14.24 -29.33
CA LYS A 45 0.44 -13.61 -28.01
C LYS A 45 1.20 -12.29 -28.11
N GLY A 46 0.55 -11.19 -27.70
CA GLY A 46 1.21 -9.89 -27.59
C GLY A 46 2.39 -9.94 -26.61
N SER A 47 3.34 -9.00 -26.77
CA SER A 47 4.47 -8.85 -25.85
C SER A 47 4.13 -7.88 -24.71
N SER A 48 4.49 -8.26 -23.48
CA SER A 48 4.47 -7.38 -22.31
C SER A 48 5.88 -6.85 -22.03
N ASN A 49 5.98 -5.75 -21.29
CA ASN A 49 7.26 -5.19 -20.85
C ASN A 49 7.88 -5.99 -19.68
N GLY A 50 7.19 -7.03 -19.20
CA GLY A 50 7.57 -7.85 -18.06
C GLY A 50 6.34 -8.33 -17.27
N LYS A 51 6.56 -9.31 -16.40
CA LYS A 51 5.54 -9.95 -15.59
C LYS A 51 5.88 -9.83 -14.10
N MET A 52 4.90 -9.43 -13.30
CA MET A 52 5.06 -9.27 -11.86
C MET A 52 4.01 -10.07 -11.09
N VAL A 53 4.46 -10.88 -10.14
CA VAL A 53 3.58 -11.42 -9.10
C VAL A 53 3.49 -10.40 -7.97
N ILE A 54 2.28 -9.96 -7.63
CA ILE A 54 2.05 -9.01 -6.54
C ILE A 54 1.10 -9.63 -5.50
N ALA A 55 1.40 -9.43 -4.21
CA ALA A 55 0.62 -10.00 -3.12
C ALA A 55 0.65 -9.11 -1.88
N THR A 56 -0.45 -9.09 -1.13
CA THR A 56 -0.41 -8.67 0.27
C THR A 56 0.01 -9.86 1.13
N VAL A 57 1.03 -9.65 1.97
CA VAL A 57 1.69 -10.71 2.72
C VAL A 57 0.75 -11.42 3.70
N LYS A 58 1.17 -12.61 4.15
CA LYS A 58 0.44 -13.43 5.13
C LYS A 58 0.01 -12.62 6.35
N GLY A 59 -1.24 -12.83 6.78
CA GLY A 59 -1.81 -12.17 7.96
C GLY A 59 -2.24 -10.71 7.74
N ASP A 60 -2.06 -10.15 6.53
CA ASP A 60 -2.49 -8.80 6.19
C ASP A 60 -3.57 -8.81 5.10
N VAL A 61 -4.60 -7.99 5.28
CA VAL A 61 -5.82 -7.94 4.45
C VAL A 61 -5.91 -6.69 3.58
N HIS A 62 -5.01 -5.74 3.77
CA HIS A 62 -5.14 -4.42 3.15
C HIS A 62 -4.50 -4.40 1.77
N ASP A 63 -5.25 -4.00 0.75
CA ASP A 63 -4.86 -4.13 -0.65
C ASP A 63 -5.09 -2.88 -1.51
N ILE A 64 -5.69 -1.81 -0.98
CA ILE A 64 -5.98 -0.59 -1.77
C ILE A 64 -4.72 -0.08 -2.49
N GLY A 65 -3.62 0.09 -1.75
CA GLY A 65 -2.35 0.52 -2.34
C GLY A 65 -1.77 -0.47 -3.35
N LYS A 66 -1.87 -1.79 -3.07
CA LYS A 66 -1.47 -2.86 -3.99
C LYS A 66 -2.25 -2.78 -5.30
N ASN A 67 -3.57 -2.60 -5.22
CA ASN A 67 -4.46 -2.55 -6.38
C ASN A 67 -4.14 -1.32 -7.25
N ILE A 68 -3.83 -0.19 -6.63
CA ILE A 68 -3.36 1.01 -7.34
C ILE A 68 -2.05 0.72 -8.09
N VAL A 69 -1.06 0.09 -7.44
CA VAL A 69 0.21 -0.30 -8.09
C VAL A 69 -0.05 -1.24 -9.27
N GLY A 70 -0.89 -2.27 -9.08
CA GLY A 70 -1.23 -3.21 -10.14
C GLY A 70 -1.86 -2.53 -11.35
N VAL A 71 -2.84 -1.65 -11.14
CA VAL A 71 -3.48 -0.88 -12.22
C VAL A 71 -2.47 0.02 -12.94
N VAL A 72 -1.64 0.76 -12.20
CA VAL A 72 -0.64 1.66 -12.79
C VAL A 72 0.40 0.90 -13.61
N LEU A 73 0.84 -0.29 -13.17
CA LEU A 73 1.76 -1.11 -13.96
C LEU A 73 1.08 -1.72 -15.21
N GLN A 74 -0.18 -2.15 -15.11
CA GLN A 74 -0.94 -2.59 -16.29
C GLN A 74 -1.07 -1.48 -17.33
N CYS A 75 -1.24 -0.22 -16.92
CA CYS A 75 -1.22 0.94 -17.82
C CYS A 75 0.10 1.10 -18.58
N ASN A 76 1.20 0.53 -18.08
CA ASN A 76 2.54 0.57 -18.67
C ASN A 76 2.93 -0.76 -19.34
N ASN A 77 1.93 -1.54 -19.79
CA ASN A 77 2.10 -2.81 -20.51
C ASN A 77 2.80 -3.93 -19.71
N TYR A 78 2.68 -3.93 -18.38
CA TYR A 78 3.14 -5.05 -17.55
C TYR A 78 2.03 -6.06 -17.28
N GLU A 79 2.36 -7.34 -17.31
CA GLU A 79 1.46 -8.41 -16.88
C GLU A 79 1.50 -8.52 -15.35
N ILE A 80 0.36 -8.32 -14.68
CA ILE A 80 0.25 -8.36 -13.22
C ILE A 80 -0.56 -9.57 -12.78
N VAL A 81 0.09 -10.47 -12.04
CA VAL A 81 -0.54 -11.62 -11.40
C VAL A 81 -0.76 -11.27 -9.93
N ASP A 82 -1.97 -10.82 -9.61
CA ASP A 82 -2.36 -10.45 -8.25
C ASP A 82 -2.86 -11.67 -7.48
N LEU A 83 -2.14 -12.06 -6.43
CA LEU A 83 -2.48 -13.22 -5.60
C LEU A 83 -3.49 -12.91 -4.49
N GLY A 84 -3.89 -11.65 -4.35
CA GLY A 84 -4.81 -11.18 -3.32
C GLY A 84 -4.11 -10.89 -2.00
N VAL A 85 -4.76 -11.26 -0.90
CA VAL A 85 -4.37 -10.91 0.47
C VAL A 85 -4.12 -12.13 1.35
N MET A 86 -3.43 -11.92 2.47
CA MET A 86 -3.02 -12.98 3.40
C MET A 86 -2.26 -14.11 2.72
N VAL A 87 -1.46 -13.80 1.69
CA VAL A 87 -0.85 -14.82 0.84
C VAL A 87 0.41 -15.39 1.50
N PRO A 88 0.52 -16.72 1.70
CA PRO A 88 1.73 -17.34 2.22
C PRO A 88 2.93 -17.16 1.28
N ALA A 89 4.13 -17.04 1.85
CA ALA A 89 5.39 -16.96 1.10
C ALA A 89 5.53 -18.09 0.07
N GLU A 90 5.20 -19.32 0.46
CA GLU A 90 5.23 -20.50 -0.43
C GLU A 90 4.41 -20.30 -1.70
N LYS A 91 3.18 -19.78 -1.59
CA LYS A 91 2.30 -19.53 -2.74
C LYS A 91 2.85 -18.42 -3.63
N ILE A 92 3.39 -17.35 -3.05
CA ILE A 92 4.03 -16.26 -3.81
C ILE A 92 5.15 -16.80 -4.68
N LEU A 93 6.08 -17.55 -4.08
CA LEU A 93 7.27 -18.07 -4.77
C LEU A 93 6.93 -19.17 -5.75
N ARG A 94 6.00 -20.08 -5.39
CA ARG A 94 5.51 -21.11 -6.31
C ARG A 94 4.90 -20.49 -7.56
N THR A 95 3.96 -19.54 -7.39
CA THR A 95 3.33 -18.90 -8.55
C THR A 95 4.36 -18.13 -9.37
N ALA A 96 5.31 -17.41 -8.75
CA ALA A 96 6.37 -16.71 -9.48
C ALA A 96 7.17 -17.64 -10.40
N ARG A 97 7.42 -18.90 -9.99
CA ARG A 97 8.03 -19.91 -10.86
C ARG A 97 7.09 -20.42 -11.95
N GLU A 98 5.87 -20.79 -11.59
CA GLU A 98 4.86 -21.33 -12.52
C GLU A 98 4.57 -20.36 -13.67
N VAL A 99 4.54 -19.06 -13.39
CA VAL A 99 4.22 -18.03 -14.39
C VAL A 99 5.46 -17.40 -15.02
N ASN A 100 6.67 -17.80 -14.60
CA ASN A 100 7.94 -17.18 -14.96
C ASN A 100 7.92 -15.66 -14.77
N ALA A 101 7.65 -15.21 -13.54
CA ALA A 101 7.61 -13.80 -13.21
C ALA A 101 9.01 -13.19 -13.24
N ASP A 102 9.10 -11.96 -13.73
CA ASP A 102 10.34 -11.18 -13.77
C ASP A 102 10.60 -10.42 -12.46
N LEU A 103 9.55 -10.16 -11.67
CA LEU A 103 9.65 -9.54 -10.34
C LEU A 103 8.56 -10.06 -9.38
N ILE A 104 8.83 -9.95 -8.08
CA ILE A 104 7.85 -10.17 -7.00
C ILE A 104 7.63 -8.86 -6.25
N GLY A 105 6.38 -8.48 -6.00
CA GLY A 105 6.01 -7.35 -5.15
C GLY A 105 5.23 -7.76 -3.91
N LEU A 106 5.65 -7.24 -2.76
CA LEU A 106 5.00 -7.46 -1.48
C LEU A 106 4.38 -6.17 -0.96
N SER A 107 3.14 -6.26 -0.51
CA SER A 107 2.39 -5.20 0.15
C SER A 107 2.13 -5.55 1.62
N GLY A 108 2.25 -4.58 2.52
CA GLY A 108 1.93 -4.72 3.94
C GLY A 108 1.54 -3.39 4.60
N LEU A 109 0.53 -3.41 5.46
CA LEU A 109 0.00 -2.26 6.19
C LEU A 109 0.33 -2.31 7.69
N ILE A 110 0.38 -3.49 8.32
CA ILE A 110 0.57 -3.62 9.77
C ILE A 110 2.01 -4.04 10.13
N THR A 111 2.42 -3.81 11.38
CA THR A 111 3.81 -4.09 11.82
C THR A 111 4.21 -5.56 11.65
N PRO A 112 3.36 -6.57 11.97
CA PRO A 112 3.70 -7.98 11.73
C PRO A 112 4.00 -8.32 10.26
N SER A 113 3.46 -7.56 9.32
CA SER A 113 3.71 -7.74 7.88
C SER A 113 5.19 -7.55 7.52
N LEU A 114 5.93 -6.76 8.30
CA LEU A 114 7.37 -6.55 8.09
C LEU A 114 8.17 -7.84 8.32
N ASP A 115 7.81 -8.63 9.33
CA ASP A 115 8.47 -9.91 9.60
C ASP A 115 8.17 -10.92 8.48
N GLU A 116 6.95 -10.92 7.94
CA GLU A 116 6.60 -11.75 6.78
C GLU A 116 7.37 -11.35 5.52
N MET A 117 7.64 -10.06 5.29
CA MET A 117 8.50 -9.63 4.18
C MET A 117 9.96 -10.09 4.34
N VAL A 118 10.49 -10.06 5.57
CA VAL A 118 11.82 -10.63 5.88
C VAL A 118 11.82 -12.14 5.64
N ASN A 119 10.76 -12.84 6.04
CA ASN A 119 10.58 -14.27 5.81
C ASN A 119 10.56 -14.60 4.31
N VAL A 120 9.83 -13.83 3.49
CA VAL A 120 9.84 -14.02 2.03
C VAL A 120 11.23 -13.81 1.45
N ALA A 121 11.97 -12.77 1.85
CA ALA A 121 13.33 -12.54 1.37
C ALA A 121 14.27 -13.71 1.69
N LYS A 122 14.22 -14.24 2.92
CA LYS A 122 14.97 -15.44 3.32
C LYS A 122 14.60 -16.66 2.50
N GLU A 123 13.32 -16.84 2.20
CA GLU A 123 12.83 -17.96 1.42
C GLU A 123 13.22 -17.85 -0.06
N MET A 124 13.22 -16.62 -0.61
CA MET A 124 13.76 -16.33 -1.94
C MET A 124 15.24 -16.72 -2.04
N GLU A 125 16.04 -16.37 -1.03
CA GLU A 125 17.45 -16.77 -0.95
C GLU A 125 17.61 -18.28 -0.84
N ARG A 126 16.88 -18.92 0.09
CA ARG A 126 16.91 -20.38 0.30
C ARG A 126 16.57 -21.17 -0.96
N GLN A 127 15.68 -20.63 -1.78
CA GLN A 127 15.24 -21.24 -3.04
C GLN A 127 16.03 -20.77 -4.28
N GLY A 128 17.04 -19.89 -4.12
CA GLY A 128 17.90 -19.44 -5.21
C GLY A 128 17.20 -18.57 -6.26
N PHE A 129 16.25 -17.74 -5.84
CA PHE A 129 15.68 -16.72 -6.73
C PHE A 129 16.73 -15.67 -7.11
N THR A 130 16.58 -15.07 -8.29
CA THR A 130 17.47 -14.01 -8.81
C THR A 130 16.71 -12.75 -9.25
N ILE A 131 15.39 -12.86 -9.37
CA ILE A 131 14.50 -11.77 -9.77
C ILE A 131 14.36 -10.70 -8.67
N PRO A 132 14.11 -9.42 -9.02
CA PRO A 132 13.97 -8.37 -8.02
C PRO A 132 12.77 -8.58 -7.07
N LEU A 133 12.99 -8.24 -5.80
CA LEU A 133 11.97 -8.17 -4.76
C LEU A 133 11.60 -6.70 -4.51
N LEU A 134 10.35 -6.34 -4.78
CA LEU A 134 9.79 -5.02 -4.52
C LEU A 134 9.02 -5.03 -3.20
N ILE A 135 9.29 -4.05 -2.34
CA ILE A 135 8.68 -3.90 -1.02
C ILE A 135 7.90 -2.57 -0.96
N GLY A 136 6.63 -2.63 -0.56
CA GLY A 136 5.79 -1.44 -0.38
C GLY A 136 4.66 -1.64 0.63
N GLY A 137 3.89 -0.57 0.85
CA GLY A 137 2.80 -0.53 1.82
C GLY A 137 3.13 0.31 3.07
N ALA A 138 2.11 0.59 3.90
CA ALA A 138 2.17 1.67 4.88
C ALA A 138 3.25 1.50 5.97
N THR A 139 3.53 0.27 6.42
CA THR A 139 4.56 0.01 7.43
C THR A 139 5.96 -0.09 6.86
N THR A 140 6.08 -0.20 5.53
CA THR A 140 7.38 -0.33 4.87
C THR A 140 8.09 1.00 4.78
N SER A 141 9.41 0.98 4.91
CA SER A 141 10.24 2.16 4.77
C SER A 141 11.59 1.79 4.20
N LYS A 142 12.23 2.76 3.55
CA LYS A 142 13.61 2.62 3.08
C LYS A 142 14.55 2.15 4.18
N ALA A 143 14.40 2.67 5.40
CA ALA A 143 15.23 2.30 6.54
C ALA A 143 15.02 0.83 6.93
N HIS A 144 13.76 0.39 7.09
CA HIS A 144 13.48 -1.00 7.44
C HIS A 144 13.98 -1.97 6.36
N THR A 145 13.70 -1.68 5.08
CA THR A 145 14.13 -2.54 3.97
C THR A 145 15.65 -2.68 3.91
N ALA A 146 16.39 -1.57 4.02
CA ALA A 146 17.85 -1.58 4.01
C ALA A 146 18.46 -2.33 5.21
N VAL A 147 17.88 -2.18 6.40
CA VAL A 147 18.44 -2.72 7.65
C VAL A 147 18.03 -4.17 7.91
N LYS A 148 16.81 -4.56 7.53
CA LYS A 148 16.20 -5.83 7.97
C LYS A 148 15.82 -6.77 6.84
N ILE A 149 15.60 -6.30 5.61
CA ILE A 149 15.12 -7.15 4.50
C ILE A 149 16.25 -7.47 3.52
N GLU A 150 16.89 -6.45 2.93
CA GLU A 150 17.82 -6.62 1.79
C GLU A 150 19.03 -7.53 2.11
N GLN A 151 19.50 -7.55 3.35
CA GLN A 151 20.60 -8.42 3.78
C GLN A 151 20.26 -9.92 3.79
N ASN A 152 19.00 -10.29 3.63
CA ASN A 152 18.56 -11.69 3.59
C ASN A 152 18.34 -12.23 2.17
N TYR A 153 18.56 -11.41 1.13
CA TYR A 153 18.36 -11.83 -0.25
C TYR A 153 19.46 -11.26 -1.16
N SER A 154 20.16 -12.15 -1.86
CA SER A 154 21.28 -11.83 -2.75
C SER A 154 20.86 -11.16 -4.05
N GLY A 155 19.59 -11.29 -4.46
CA GLY A 155 19.03 -10.54 -5.59
C GLY A 155 18.71 -9.07 -5.25
N PRO A 156 18.23 -8.28 -6.21
CA PRO A 156 17.84 -6.89 -5.94
C PRO A 156 16.63 -6.82 -4.99
N THR A 157 16.74 -6.05 -3.91
CA THR A 157 15.61 -5.75 -3.02
C THR A 157 15.39 -4.24 -3.02
N VAL A 158 14.18 -3.78 -3.37
CA VAL A 158 13.90 -2.36 -3.56
C VAL A 158 12.61 -1.95 -2.85
N TYR A 159 12.73 -1.00 -1.93
CA TYR A 159 11.59 -0.28 -1.37
C TYR A 159 11.09 0.78 -2.36
N VAL A 160 9.77 0.81 -2.57
CA VAL A 160 9.11 1.81 -3.40
C VAL A 160 7.99 2.49 -2.62
N GLN A 161 7.95 3.82 -2.67
CA GLN A 161 7.08 4.64 -1.83
C GLN A 161 5.63 4.69 -2.30
N ASN A 162 5.40 4.71 -3.61
CA ASN A 162 4.09 4.86 -4.21
C ASN A 162 4.07 4.30 -5.65
N ALA A 163 2.87 4.15 -6.20
CA ALA A 163 2.67 3.54 -7.52
C ALA A 163 3.32 4.32 -8.68
N SER A 164 3.36 5.65 -8.62
CA SER A 164 3.98 6.45 -9.68
C SER A 164 5.48 6.18 -9.78
N ARG A 165 6.18 6.07 -8.64
CA ARG A 165 7.61 5.71 -8.61
C ARG A 165 7.84 4.25 -9.00
N THR A 166 6.88 3.36 -8.76
CA THR A 166 7.02 1.93 -9.12
C THR A 166 7.27 1.74 -10.61
N VAL A 167 6.63 2.53 -11.49
CA VAL A 167 6.83 2.42 -12.94
C VAL A 167 8.31 2.61 -13.32
N GLY A 168 8.92 3.70 -12.85
CA GLY A 168 10.34 3.99 -13.13
C GLY A 168 11.30 2.97 -12.53
N VAL A 169 10.99 2.43 -11.33
CA VAL A 169 11.78 1.37 -10.71
C VAL A 169 11.71 0.06 -11.50
N VAL A 170 10.50 -0.38 -11.88
CA VAL A 170 10.32 -1.61 -12.65
C VAL A 170 10.98 -1.49 -14.01
N ALA A 171 10.81 -0.35 -14.70
CA ALA A 171 11.47 -0.08 -15.98
C ALA A 171 13.01 -0.17 -15.86
N ALA A 172 13.60 0.43 -14.83
CA ALA A 172 15.04 0.37 -14.61
C ALA A 172 15.53 -1.06 -14.29
N LEU A 173 14.77 -1.83 -13.49
CA LEU A 173 15.13 -3.19 -13.07
C LEU A 173 15.06 -4.22 -14.20
N LEU A 174 14.22 -3.97 -15.21
CA LEU A 174 14.05 -4.83 -16.39
C LEU A 174 14.81 -4.33 -17.63
N SER A 175 15.48 -3.18 -17.54
CA SER A 175 16.26 -2.64 -18.64
C SER A 175 17.64 -3.27 -18.70
N ASP A 176 18.01 -3.78 -19.87
CA ASP A 176 19.35 -4.35 -20.12
C ASP A 176 20.49 -3.33 -19.90
N THR A 177 20.21 -2.03 -20.02
CA THR A 177 21.21 -0.96 -19.91
C THR A 177 21.21 -0.27 -18.55
N GLN A 178 20.09 -0.28 -17.81
CA GLN A 178 19.97 0.47 -16.55
C GLN A 178 19.99 -0.43 -15.32
N ARG A 179 19.71 -1.73 -15.46
CA ARG A 179 19.54 -2.64 -14.31
C ARG A 179 20.75 -2.63 -13.38
N ASP A 180 21.94 -2.88 -13.92
CA ASP A 180 23.13 -3.06 -13.07
C ASP A 180 23.50 -1.77 -12.35
N ASP A 181 23.47 -0.63 -13.05
CA ASP A 181 23.71 0.69 -12.46
C ASP A 181 22.66 1.05 -11.41
N PHE A 182 21.39 0.75 -11.66
CA PHE A 182 20.30 0.99 -10.71
C PHE A 182 20.46 0.16 -9.44
N VAL A 183 20.77 -1.14 -9.58
CA VAL A 183 20.96 -2.06 -8.45
C VAL A 183 22.19 -1.65 -7.65
N ALA A 184 23.31 -1.36 -8.29
CA ALA A 184 24.54 -0.91 -7.63
C ALA A 184 24.32 0.39 -6.84
N ARG A 185 23.63 1.36 -7.45
CA ARG A 185 23.26 2.63 -6.80
C ARG A 185 22.36 2.40 -5.58
N THR A 186 21.34 1.55 -5.70
CA THR A 186 20.40 1.25 -4.61
C THR A 186 21.09 0.55 -3.45
N ARG A 187 21.96 -0.43 -3.71
CA ARG A 187 22.75 -1.11 -2.67
C ARG A 187 23.66 -0.14 -1.92
N LYS A 188 24.32 0.78 -2.64
CA LYS A 188 25.14 1.83 -2.02
C LYS A 188 24.31 2.79 -1.16
N GLU A 189 23.11 3.15 -1.61
CA GLU A 189 22.17 3.95 -0.82
C GLU A 189 21.78 3.21 0.46
N TYR A 190 21.45 1.92 0.38
CA TYR A 190 21.03 1.12 1.54
C TYR A 190 22.17 0.90 2.53
N GLU A 191 23.39 0.73 2.05
CA GLU A 191 24.57 0.68 2.92
C GLU A 191 24.75 2.00 3.69
N THR A 192 24.59 3.13 3.01
CA THR A 192 24.65 4.46 3.66
C THR A 192 23.58 4.58 4.74
N VAL A 193 22.35 4.14 4.44
CA VAL A 193 21.22 4.14 5.40
C VAL A 193 21.51 3.23 6.60
N ARG A 194 22.08 2.05 6.39
CA ARG A 194 22.48 1.12 7.46
C ARG A 194 23.52 1.75 8.39
N ILE A 195 24.60 2.31 7.82
CA ILE A 195 25.66 2.97 8.60
C ILE A 195 25.09 4.15 9.40
N GLN A 196 24.25 4.98 8.78
CA GLN A 196 23.59 6.09 9.47
C GLN A 196 22.69 5.62 10.60
N HIS A 197 21.90 4.56 10.38
CA HIS A 197 21.03 4.00 11.40
C HIS A 197 21.81 3.39 12.55
N ALA A 198 22.90 2.66 12.28
CA ALA A 198 23.78 2.09 13.29
C ALA A 198 24.49 3.16 14.14
N ARG A 199 24.75 4.34 13.57
CA ARG A 199 25.30 5.49 14.31
C ARG A 199 24.27 6.25 15.13
N LYS A 200 22.97 6.02 14.94
CA LYS A 200 21.94 6.70 15.73
C LYS A 200 22.06 6.29 17.19
N LYS A 201 22.57 7.21 18.00
CA LYS A 201 22.41 7.16 19.45
C LYS A 201 21.04 7.74 19.79
N PRO A 202 20.31 7.15 20.74
CA PRO A 202 19.11 7.76 21.29
C PRO A 202 19.43 9.21 21.69
N ARG A 203 18.58 10.17 21.30
CA ARG A 203 18.73 11.59 21.71
C ARG A 203 18.71 11.73 23.23
N THR A 204 17.95 10.86 23.89
CA THR A 204 17.86 10.73 25.33
C THR A 204 18.34 9.33 25.73
N PRO A 205 19.22 9.19 26.74
CA PRO A 205 19.61 7.88 27.24
C PRO A 205 18.39 7.05 27.62
N PRO A 206 18.37 5.74 27.31
CA PRO A 206 17.32 4.87 27.82
C PRO A 206 17.41 4.82 29.35
N VAL A 207 16.26 4.73 30.00
CA VAL A 207 16.14 4.52 31.45
C VAL A 207 15.76 3.07 31.72
N THR A 208 16.00 2.60 32.94
CA THR A 208 15.51 1.28 33.36
C THR A 208 13.98 1.27 33.42
N LEU A 209 13.40 0.08 33.34
CA LEU A 209 11.96 -0.07 33.46
C LEU A 209 11.44 0.43 34.81
N GLU A 210 12.20 0.17 35.88
CA GLU A 210 11.90 0.61 37.24
C GLU A 210 11.89 2.14 37.32
N ALA A 211 12.94 2.81 36.81
CA ALA A 211 13.00 4.27 36.82
C ALA A 211 11.87 4.92 36.00
N ALA A 212 11.46 4.30 34.90
CA ALA A 212 10.31 4.76 34.12
C ALA A 212 8.98 4.61 34.88
N ARG A 213 8.81 3.50 35.62
CA ARG A 213 7.63 3.26 36.47
C ARG A 213 7.60 4.17 37.70
N ASP A 214 8.74 4.46 38.29
CA ASP A 214 8.87 5.40 39.41
C ASP A 214 8.58 6.85 38.96
N ASN A 215 8.81 7.16 37.67
CA ASN A 215 8.47 8.42 37.03
C ASN A 215 7.17 8.31 36.21
N ASP A 216 6.15 7.66 36.77
CA ASP A 216 4.83 7.62 36.14
C ASP A 216 4.08 8.96 36.24
N LEU A 217 2.83 8.98 35.78
CA LEU A 217 2.01 10.18 35.86
C LEU A 217 1.72 10.54 37.33
N ALA A 218 2.38 11.57 37.84
CA ALA A 218 2.08 12.16 39.13
C ALA A 218 0.70 12.84 39.12
N PHE A 219 -0.30 12.18 39.70
CA PHE A 219 -1.68 12.64 39.75
C PHE A 219 -2.32 12.24 41.08
N ASP A 220 -3.04 13.19 41.71
CA ASP A 220 -3.74 12.94 42.98
C ASP A 220 -5.08 12.26 42.72
N TRP A 221 -5.04 10.92 42.73
CA TRP A 221 -6.22 10.08 42.53
C TRP A 221 -7.21 10.12 43.70
N GLU A 222 -6.80 10.52 44.92
CA GLU A 222 -7.70 10.61 46.07
C GLU A 222 -8.68 11.79 45.92
N ARG A 223 -8.24 12.86 45.23
CA ARG A 223 -9.05 14.04 44.94
C ARG A 223 -9.80 13.99 43.61
N TYR A 224 -9.62 12.93 42.84
CA TYR A 224 -10.29 12.73 41.57
C TYR A 224 -11.29 11.58 41.67
N THR A 225 -12.54 11.85 41.31
CA THR A 225 -13.53 10.79 41.11
C THR A 225 -13.68 10.54 39.61
N PRO A 226 -13.21 9.40 39.08
CA PRO A 226 -13.43 9.06 37.69
C PRO A 226 -14.92 9.05 37.35
N PRO A 227 -15.32 9.52 36.14
CA PRO A 227 -16.72 9.50 35.74
C PRO A 227 -17.24 8.06 35.73
N VAL A 228 -18.38 7.86 36.39
CA VAL A 228 -19.05 6.55 36.36
C VAL A 228 -19.68 6.37 34.98
N ALA A 229 -19.26 5.32 34.28
CA ALA A 229 -19.83 4.97 32.99
C ALA A 229 -21.34 4.74 33.13
N HIS A 230 -22.14 5.46 32.34
CA HIS A 230 -23.60 5.36 32.39
C HIS A 230 -24.12 3.95 32.07
N ARG A 231 -23.41 3.21 31.20
CA ARG A 231 -23.74 1.84 30.84
C ARG A 231 -22.47 1.00 30.79
N LEU A 232 -22.50 -0.15 31.47
CA LEU A 232 -21.45 -1.17 31.40
C LEU A 232 -21.91 -2.35 30.54
N GLY A 233 -20.96 -3.22 30.19
CA GLY A 233 -21.21 -4.41 29.38
C GLY A 233 -20.97 -4.16 27.89
N VAL A 234 -21.32 -5.16 27.08
CA VAL A 234 -21.12 -5.19 25.63
C VAL A 234 -22.43 -4.85 24.92
N GLN A 235 -22.36 -4.02 23.89
CA GLN A 235 -23.50 -3.66 23.07
C GLN A 235 -23.12 -3.67 21.58
N GLU A 236 -23.92 -4.35 20.76
CA GLU A 236 -23.85 -4.18 19.32
C GLU A 236 -24.30 -2.77 18.93
N VAL A 237 -23.65 -2.20 17.93
CA VAL A 237 -23.95 -0.87 17.39
C VAL A 237 -24.06 -0.96 15.89
N GLU A 238 -25.11 -0.34 15.37
CA GLU A 238 -25.30 -0.13 13.95
C GLU A 238 -25.47 1.37 13.68
N ALA A 239 -25.02 1.81 12.52
CA ALA A 239 -25.21 3.17 12.06
C ALA A 239 -25.39 3.17 10.54
N SER A 240 -26.36 3.95 10.07
CA SER A 240 -26.58 4.10 8.63
C SER A 240 -25.43 4.84 7.98
N ILE A 241 -25.23 4.61 6.67
CA ILE A 241 -24.30 5.41 5.87
C ILE A 241 -24.66 6.90 5.96
N GLU A 242 -25.95 7.27 5.95
CA GLU A 242 -26.41 8.65 6.14
C GLU A 242 -25.89 9.28 7.44
N THR A 243 -25.91 8.52 8.53
CA THR A 243 -25.38 8.99 9.82
C THR A 243 -23.87 9.17 9.74
N LEU A 244 -23.16 8.13 9.27
CA LEU A 244 -21.69 8.09 9.27
C LEU A 244 -21.05 9.05 8.26
N ARG A 245 -21.75 9.42 7.18
CA ARG A 245 -21.24 10.36 6.17
C ARG A 245 -20.82 11.71 6.76
N ASN A 246 -21.48 12.15 7.82
CA ASN A 246 -21.16 13.38 8.52
C ASN A 246 -19.87 13.29 9.36
N TYR A 247 -19.36 12.08 9.58
CA TYR A 247 -18.17 11.78 10.37
C TYR A 247 -16.97 11.34 9.52
N ILE A 248 -17.11 11.35 8.18
CA ILE A 248 -16.00 11.00 7.28
C ILE A 248 -15.00 12.15 7.25
N ASP A 249 -13.75 11.87 7.64
CA ASP A 249 -12.62 12.70 7.23
C ASP A 249 -12.24 12.35 5.79
N TRP A 250 -12.51 13.28 4.88
CA TRP A 250 -12.23 13.11 3.45
C TRP A 250 -10.76 13.33 3.11
N THR A 251 -9.93 13.84 4.02
CA THR A 251 -8.51 14.11 3.74
C THR A 251 -7.74 12.81 3.43
N PRO A 252 -7.82 11.74 4.26
CA PRO A 252 -7.24 10.45 3.91
C PRO A 252 -7.79 9.83 2.62
N PHE A 253 -9.05 10.10 2.28
CA PHE A 253 -9.65 9.64 1.02
C PHE A 253 -8.95 10.28 -0.20
N PHE A 254 -8.74 11.59 -0.20
CA PHE A 254 -7.98 12.25 -1.28
C PHE A 254 -6.52 11.79 -1.34
N MET A 255 -5.88 11.60 -0.18
CA MET A 255 -4.52 11.06 -0.11
C MET A 255 -4.43 9.65 -0.71
N THR A 256 -5.44 8.80 -0.47
CA THR A 256 -5.52 7.46 -1.06
C THR A 256 -5.56 7.54 -2.59
N TRP A 257 -6.27 8.53 -3.12
CA TRP A 257 -6.33 8.84 -4.54
C TRP A 257 -5.17 9.72 -5.05
N SER A 258 -4.09 9.84 -4.27
CA SER A 258 -2.89 10.62 -4.64
C SER A 258 -3.19 12.08 -5.02
N LEU A 259 -4.24 12.67 -4.46
CA LEU A 259 -4.53 14.11 -4.54
C LEU A 259 -4.06 14.77 -3.23
N ALA A 260 -3.02 15.59 -3.33
CA ALA A 260 -2.47 16.29 -2.17
C ALA A 260 -3.34 17.50 -1.79
N GLY A 261 -3.65 17.64 -0.51
CA GLY A 261 -4.47 18.74 0.01
C GLY A 261 -5.38 18.29 1.15
N LYS A 262 -5.93 19.26 1.89
CA LYS A 262 -6.86 18.99 3.00
C LYS A 262 -8.29 19.33 2.59
N TYR A 263 -9.25 18.48 2.90
CA TYR A 263 -10.68 18.80 2.72
C TYR A 263 -11.14 19.86 3.76
N PRO A 264 -12.01 20.82 3.38
CA PRO A 264 -12.58 21.06 2.05
C PRO A 264 -11.71 21.91 1.12
N ARG A 265 -10.61 22.51 1.61
CA ARG A 265 -9.76 23.43 0.82
C ARG A 265 -9.24 22.86 -0.50
N ILE A 266 -8.97 21.54 -0.55
CA ILE A 266 -8.53 20.86 -1.77
C ILE A 266 -9.51 21.02 -2.93
N LEU A 267 -10.80 21.27 -2.66
CA LEU A 267 -11.81 21.46 -3.70
C LEU A 267 -11.61 22.77 -4.47
N GLU A 268 -10.92 23.74 -3.89
CA GLU A 268 -10.63 25.06 -4.48
C GLU A 268 -9.19 25.17 -4.98
N ASP A 269 -8.43 24.08 -4.94
CA ASP A 269 -7.04 24.06 -5.39
C ASP A 269 -6.92 24.34 -6.89
N GLU A 270 -5.97 25.20 -7.27
CA GLU A 270 -5.80 25.65 -8.66
C GLU A 270 -5.38 24.53 -9.63
N VAL A 271 -4.72 23.50 -9.12
CA VAL A 271 -4.15 22.41 -9.93
C VAL A 271 -5.05 21.17 -9.88
N VAL A 272 -5.41 20.72 -8.68
CA VAL A 272 -6.15 19.46 -8.49
C VAL A 272 -7.63 19.65 -8.17
N GLY A 273 -8.09 20.88 -7.90
CA GLY A 273 -9.41 21.13 -7.33
C GLY A 273 -10.57 20.61 -8.15
N VAL A 274 -10.51 20.76 -9.48
CA VAL A 274 -11.53 20.22 -10.40
C VAL A 274 -11.64 18.70 -10.29
N GLU A 275 -10.50 17.99 -10.28
CA GLU A 275 -10.49 16.54 -10.17
C GLU A 275 -10.84 16.06 -8.76
N ALA A 276 -10.48 16.82 -7.72
CA ALA A 276 -10.92 16.57 -6.35
C ALA A 276 -12.45 16.69 -6.21
N GLN A 277 -13.07 17.71 -6.80
CA GLN A 277 -14.53 17.86 -6.83
C GLN A 277 -15.20 16.69 -7.58
N ARG A 278 -14.67 16.30 -8.75
CA ARG A 278 -15.20 15.17 -9.53
C ARG A 278 -15.11 13.85 -8.76
N LEU A 279 -13.95 13.56 -8.17
CA LEU A 279 -13.74 12.37 -7.35
C LEU A 279 -14.66 12.36 -6.12
N PHE A 280 -14.79 13.50 -5.44
CA PHE A 280 -15.67 13.64 -4.29
C PHE A 280 -17.13 13.40 -4.68
N LYS A 281 -17.55 13.91 -5.84
CA LYS A 281 -18.89 13.67 -6.38
C LYS A 281 -19.12 12.19 -6.64
N ASP A 282 -18.22 11.51 -7.37
CA ASP A 282 -18.34 10.09 -7.67
C ASP A 282 -18.45 9.24 -6.39
N ALA A 283 -17.68 9.59 -5.35
CA ALA A 283 -17.73 8.92 -4.06
C ALA A 283 -19.07 9.13 -3.36
N ASN A 284 -19.61 10.34 -3.37
CA ASN A 284 -20.90 10.64 -2.77
C ASN A 284 -22.07 9.99 -3.53
N ASP A 285 -22.04 9.99 -4.86
CA ASP A 285 -23.03 9.29 -5.69
C ASP A 285 -23.02 7.77 -5.37
N MET A 286 -21.83 7.19 -5.18
CA MET A 286 -21.70 5.79 -4.77
C MET A 286 -22.25 5.57 -3.35
N LEU A 287 -21.96 6.46 -2.40
CA LEU A 287 -22.49 6.38 -1.04
C LEU A 287 -24.02 6.50 -1.00
N ASP A 288 -24.62 7.34 -1.86
CA ASP A 288 -26.07 7.44 -2.02
C ASP A 288 -26.66 6.08 -2.43
N LYS A 289 -26.08 5.45 -3.46
CA LYS A 289 -26.52 4.14 -3.93
C LYS A 289 -26.35 3.07 -2.85
N LEU A 290 -25.17 2.99 -2.23
CA LEU A 290 -24.88 1.99 -1.17
C LEU A 290 -25.83 2.14 0.02
N SER A 291 -26.18 3.39 0.38
CA SER A 291 -27.12 3.68 1.46
C SER A 291 -28.56 3.30 1.12
N ALA A 292 -29.02 3.64 -0.10
CA ALA A 292 -30.39 3.41 -0.56
C ALA A 292 -30.67 1.92 -0.77
N GLU A 293 -29.75 1.21 -1.41
CA GLU A 293 -29.90 -0.20 -1.77
C GLU A 293 -29.43 -1.16 -0.65
N LYS A 294 -28.90 -0.64 0.46
CA LYS A 294 -28.37 -1.42 1.60
C LYS A 294 -27.32 -2.46 1.19
N LEU A 295 -26.52 -2.17 0.15
CA LEU A 295 -25.46 -3.06 -0.34
C LEU A 295 -24.24 -3.09 0.59
N LEU A 296 -24.06 -2.04 1.42
CA LEU A 296 -23.01 -1.94 2.42
C LEU A 296 -23.61 -1.40 3.72
N ASN A 297 -23.47 -2.15 4.81
CA ASN A 297 -24.07 -1.82 6.11
C ASN A 297 -22.98 -1.79 7.19
N PRO A 298 -22.58 -0.61 7.66
CA PRO A 298 -21.62 -0.47 8.75
C PRO A 298 -22.13 -1.15 10.04
N ARG A 299 -21.26 -1.93 10.68
CA ARG A 299 -21.53 -2.63 11.94
C ARG A 299 -20.37 -2.41 12.91
N GLY A 300 -20.66 -2.44 14.19
CA GLY A 300 -19.66 -2.34 15.25
C GLY A 300 -20.16 -2.96 16.55
N VAL A 301 -19.24 -3.06 17.51
CA VAL A 301 -19.54 -3.47 18.87
C VAL A 301 -18.76 -2.55 19.80
N VAL A 302 -19.41 -2.11 20.88
CA VAL A 302 -18.79 -1.27 21.91
C VAL A 302 -18.94 -1.95 23.26
N GLY A 303 -17.94 -1.81 24.13
CA GLY A 303 -18.00 -2.35 25.48
C GLY A 303 -17.34 -1.41 26.47
N LEU A 304 -17.98 -1.21 27.62
CA LEU A 304 -17.41 -0.48 28.76
C LEU A 304 -17.33 -1.42 29.96
N PHE A 305 -16.14 -1.52 30.56
CA PHE A 305 -15.85 -2.44 31.65
C PHE A 305 -15.20 -1.68 32.81
N PRO A 306 -15.50 -2.02 34.07
CA PRO A 306 -14.70 -1.57 35.19
C PRO A 306 -13.25 -2.03 35.02
N ALA A 307 -12.31 -1.11 35.21
CA ALA A 307 -10.89 -1.40 35.11
C ALA A 307 -10.13 -0.61 36.18
N ASN A 308 -9.03 -1.20 36.65
CA ASN A 308 -8.08 -0.54 37.55
C ASN A 308 -6.66 -0.82 37.05
N ARG A 309 -5.79 0.18 37.14
CA ARG A 309 -4.37 0.01 36.81
C ARG A 309 -3.70 -0.83 37.90
N VAL A 310 -2.91 -1.81 37.49
CA VAL A 310 -1.98 -2.56 38.35
C VAL A 310 -0.64 -2.66 37.62
N GLY A 311 0.39 -2.04 38.20
CA GLY A 311 1.77 -2.03 37.68
C GLY A 311 2.20 -0.78 36.91
#